data_AF-A0A6L6YJ99-F1
#
_entry.id   AF-A0A6L6YJ99-F1
#
_cell.length_a   1.000
_cell.length_b   1.000
_cell.length_c   1.000
_cell.angle_alpha   90.00
_cell.angle_beta   90.00
_cell.angle_gamma   90.00
#
_symmetry.space_group_name_H-M   'P 1'
#
loop_
_entity.id
_entity.type
_entity.pdbx_description
1 polymer ?
#
loop_
_entity_poly.entity_id
_entity_poly.type
_entity_poly.pdbx_seq_one_letter_code
_entity_poly.pdbx_strand_id
1 'polypeptide(L)' 'MQIPNVGDLNRPCAIYSSKLLPNGRSDHVTERTPLWQCWCKVEVIGGSVYWDNVQTEESITHRIFVRYVKGKTRPQDLP' A
#
# COMPACT_ATOMS: atom_id res chain seq x y z
N MET A 1 -7.53 -11.40 -14.32
CA MET A 1 -6.77 -10.26 -13.78
C MET A 1 -6.49 -9.33 -14.95
N GLN A 2 -6.95 -8.07 -14.93
CA GLN A 2 -6.66 -7.13 -16.03
C GLN A 2 -5.27 -6.53 -15.84
N ILE A 3 -4.41 -6.67 -16.86
CA ILE A 3 -3.06 -6.11 -16.87
C ILE A 3 -3.18 -4.63 -17.28
N PRO A 4 -2.46 -3.69 -16.62
CA PRO A 4 -2.49 -2.29 -17.00
C PRO A 4 -1.92 -2.05 -18.41
N ASN A 5 -2.53 -1.12 -19.14
CA ASN A 5 -2.07 -0.69 -20.46
C ASN A 5 -0.89 0.28 -20.34
N VAL A 6 -0.22 0.55 -21.47
CA VAL A 6 0.83 1.57 -21.54
C VAL A 6 0.25 2.93 -21.14
N GLY A 7 0.88 3.60 -20.17
CA GLY A 7 0.43 4.91 -19.67
C GLY A 7 -0.49 4.84 -18.45
N ASP A 8 -1.00 3.67 -18.08
CA ASP A 8 -1.88 3.53 -16.91
C ASP A 8 -1.18 3.77 -15.56
N LEU A 9 0.15 3.69 -15.52
CA LEU A 9 0.94 3.98 -14.33
C LEU A 9 1.19 5.48 -14.24
N ASN A 10 0.16 6.23 -13.85
CA ASN A 10 0.14 7.69 -13.89
C ASN A 10 0.18 8.37 -12.50
N ARG A 11 0.36 7.60 -11.42
CA ARG A 11 0.50 8.15 -10.07
C ARG A 11 1.87 7.87 -9.47
N PRO A 12 2.56 8.86 -8.88
CA PRO A 12 3.76 8.59 -8.09
C PRO A 12 3.36 7.88 -6.79
N CYS A 13 4.14 6.87 -6.38
CA CYS A 13 3.96 6.14 -5.15
C CYS A 13 5.31 5.76 -4.52
N ALA A 14 5.28 5.42 -3.24
CA ALA A 14 6.45 5.02 -2.48
C ALA A 14 6.13 3.80 -1.61
N ILE A 15 7.08 2.87 -1.57
CA ILE A 15 7.05 1.69 -0.70
C ILE A 15 7.88 2.02 0.54
N TYR A 16 7.30 1.78 1.72
CA TYR A 16 7.94 2.01 3.02
C TYR A 16 8.02 0.70 3.81
N SER A 17 9.12 0.51 4.54
CA SER A 17 9.17 -0.45 5.63
C SER A 17 8.65 0.22 6.90
N SER A 18 7.76 -0.45 7.62
CA SER A 18 7.22 0.05 8.89
C SER A 18 7.69 -0.84 10.02
N LYS A 19 8.38 -0.27 11.00
CA LYS A 19 8.85 -0.98 12.20
C LYS A 19 8.23 -0.35 13.44
N LEU A 20 7.74 -1.21 14.32
CA LEU A 20 7.24 -0.82 15.64
C LEU A 20 8.38 -0.90 16.63
N LEU A 21 8.78 0.25 17.19
CA LEU A 21 9.82 0.34 18.20
C LEU A 21 9.20 0.56 19.58
N PRO A 22 9.72 -0.11 20.63
CA PRO A 22 9.29 0.15 21.99
C PRO A 22 9.75 1.54 22.43
N ASN A 23 8.85 2.34 23.02
CA ASN A 23 9.15 3.71 23.43
C ASN A 23 9.34 3.87 24.95
N GLY A 24 9.56 2.77 25.67
CA GLY A 24 9.73 2.75 27.13
C GLY A 24 8.45 3.09 27.92
N ARG A 25 7.31 3.29 27.24
CA ARG A 25 5.97 3.42 27.83
C ARG A 25 5.08 2.29 27.32
N SER A 26 3.80 2.29 27.72
CA SER A 26 2.78 1.34 27.23
C SER A 26 2.36 1.59 25.76
N ASP A 27 3.18 2.29 24.99
CA ASP A 27 2.88 2.73 23.63
C ASP A 27 4.04 2.35 22.69
N HIS A 28 3.83 2.49 21.38
CA HIS A 28 4.80 2.12 20.35
C HIS A 28 5.07 3.30 19.42
N VAL A 29 6.32 3.49 19.04
CA VAL A 29 6.67 4.44 17.98
C VAL A 29 6.76 3.68 16.67
N THR A 30 5.98 4.12 15.68
CA THR A 30 6.06 3.56 14.33
C THR A 30 7.08 4.34 13.52
N GLU A 31 8.22 3.72 13.23
CA GLU A 31 9.23 4.26 12.32
C GLU A 31 8.96 3.76 10.90
N ARG A 32 8.94 4.68 9.93
CA ARG A 32 8.73 4.37 8.51
C ARG A 32 9.96 4.73 7.70
N THR A 33 10.63 3.74 7.11
CA THR A 33 11.81 3.95 6.26
C THR A 33 11.42 3.83 4.79
N PRO A 34 11.70 4.84 3.93
CA PRO A 34 11.41 4.74 2.49
C PRO A 34 12.33 3.70 1.84
N LEU A 35 11.73 2.73 1.13
CA LEU A 35 12.47 1.68 0.42
C LEU A 35 12.65 2.00 -1.07
N TRP A 36 11.59 2.52 -1.70
CA TRP A 36 11.58 2.78 -3.14
C TRP A 36 10.46 3.74 -3.56
N GLN A 37 10.69 4.53 -4.60
CA GLN A 37 9.70 5.41 -5.22
C GLN A 37 9.50 5.00 -6.69
N CYS A 38 8.26 4.92 -7.13
CA CYS A 38 7.94 4.52 -8.50
C CYS A 38 6.57 5.05 -8.96
N TRP A 39 6.27 4.87 -10.24
CA TRP A 39 4.94 5.11 -10.79
C TRP A 39 4.05 3.88 -10.64
N CYS A 40 2.78 4.08 -10.29
CA CYS A 40 1.80 3.03 -10.14
C CYS A 40 0.43 3.41 -10.75
N LYS A 41 -0.39 2.38 -10.97
CA LYS A 41 -1.83 2.51 -11.18
C LYS A 41 -2.52 2.15 -9.87
N VAL A 42 -3.52 2.93 -9.46
CA VAL A 42 -4.37 2.61 -8.31
C VAL A 42 -5.77 2.35 -8.82
N GLU A 43 -6.32 1.18 -8.51
CA GLU A 43 -7.67 0.76 -8.87
C GLU A 43 -8.43 0.41 -7.58
N VAL A 44 -9.64 0.91 -7.41
CA VAL A 44 -10.49 0.54 -6.27
C VAL A 44 -11.19 -0.78 -6.60
N ILE A 45 -11.01 -1.82 -5.77
CA ILE A 45 -11.61 -3.15 -6.00
C ILE A 45 -12.96 -3.29 -5.30
N GLY A 46 -13.21 -2.56 -4.20
CA GLY A 46 -14.48 -2.67 -3.50
C GLY A 46 -14.67 -1.67 -2.36
N GLY A 47 -15.88 -1.13 -2.29
CA GLY A 47 -16.46 -0.40 -1.18
C GLY A 47 -17.94 -0.78 -1.07
N SER A 48 -18.27 -1.64 -0.10
CA SER A 48 -19.61 -1.76 0.48
C SER A 48 -19.56 -2.72 1.66
N VAL A 49 -19.56 -2.17 2.86
CA VAL A 49 -20.12 -2.84 4.03
C VAL A 49 -21.03 -1.83 4.72
N TYR A 50 -22.29 -1.79 4.29
CA TYR A 50 -23.35 -1.29 5.17
C TYR A 50 -23.69 -2.42 6.14
N TRP A 51 -23.44 -2.22 7.43
CA TRP A 51 -23.97 -3.05 8.49
C TRP A 51 -24.82 -2.13 9.39
N ASP A 52 -26.14 -2.28 9.31
CA ASP A 52 -27.14 -1.61 10.16
C ASP A 52 -26.84 -0.14 10.55
N ASN A 53 -27.04 0.79 9.60
CA ASN A 53 -27.03 2.25 9.80
C ASN A 53 -25.75 2.87 10.41
N VAL A 54 -24.69 2.09 10.64
CA VAL A 54 -23.42 2.58 11.20
C VAL A 54 -22.30 2.44 10.17
N GLN A 55 -21.79 3.58 9.71
CA GLN A 55 -20.57 3.65 8.90
C GLN A 55 -19.39 3.18 9.76
N THR A 56 -19.07 1.89 9.65
CA THR A 56 -17.96 1.28 10.37
C THR A 56 -16.74 1.30 9.44
N GLU A 57 -15.92 2.33 9.58
CA GLU A 57 -14.62 2.57 8.91
C GLU A 57 -14.49 2.21 7.42
N GLU A 58 -14.30 3.25 6.61
CA GLU A 58 -14.22 3.21 5.16
C GLU A 58 -12.84 2.68 4.67
N SER A 59 -12.51 1.41 4.96
CA SER A 59 -11.31 0.77 4.40
C SER A 59 -11.60 0.27 2.99
N ILE A 60 -11.66 1.21 2.04
CA ILE A 60 -11.76 0.90 0.62
C ILE A 60 -10.57 0.04 0.20
N THR A 61 -10.85 -1.13 -0.36
CA THR A 61 -9.77 -2.03 -0.82
C THR A 61 -9.24 -1.53 -2.16
N HIS A 62 -7.93 -1.25 -2.22
CA HIS A 62 -7.25 -0.79 -3.42
C HIS A 62 -6.36 -1.89 -4.01
N ARG A 63 -6.43 -2.08 -5.33
CA ARG A 63 -5.38 -2.72 -6.12
C ARG A 63 -4.34 -1.68 -6.49
N ILE A 64 -3.08 -1.97 -6.26
CA ILE A 64 -1.96 -1.14 -6.70
C ILE A 64 -1.13 -1.96 -7.68
N PHE A 65 -0.97 -1.44 -8.89
CA PHE A 65 -0.12 -2.05 -9.92
C PHE A 65 1.18 -1.27 -10.03
N VAL A 66 2.30 -1.97 -9.94
CA VAL A 66 3.66 -1.45 -10.18
C VAL A 66 4.33 -2.30 -11.25
N ARG A 67 5.29 -1.74 -11.98
CA ARG A 67 6.12 -2.54 -12.90
C ARG A 67 7.04 -3.44 -12.08
N TYR A 68 7.30 -4.64 -12.58
CA TYR A 68 8.32 -5.51 -12.02
C TYR A 68 9.70 -4.88 -12.16
N VAL A 69 10.40 -4.77 -11.05
CA VAL A 69 11.80 -4.35 -10.93
C VAL A 69 12.49 -5.33 -10.00
N LYS A 70 13.48 -6.04 -10.54
CA LYS A 70 14.25 -7.06 -9.81
C LYS A 70 14.87 -6.42 -8.56
N GLY A 71 14.65 -7.02 -7.39
CA GLY A 71 15.21 -6.51 -6.14
C GLY A 71 14.41 -5.38 -5.48
N LYS A 72 13.23 -5.03 -5.99
CA LYS A 72 12.41 -3.91 -5.47
C LYS A 72 10.91 -4.20 -5.33
N THR A 73 10.41 -5.25 -5.98
CA THR A 73 8.96 -5.41 -6.20
C THR A 73 8.37 -6.68 -5.62
N ARG A 74 9.18 -7.73 -5.42
CA ARG A 74 8.69 -8.94 -4.76
C ARG A 74 8.80 -8.78 -3.25
N PRO A 75 7.90 -9.37 -2.45
CA PRO A 75 8.00 -9.33 -0.99
C PRO A 75 9.36 -9.83 -0.48
N GLN A 76 9.89 -10.89 -1.08
CA GLN A 76 11.22 -11.45 -0.77
C GLN A 76 12.41 -10.55 -1.13
N ASP A 77 12.18 -9.52 -1.95
CA ASP A 77 13.22 -8.55 -2.32
C ASP A 77 13.25 -7.35 -1.35
N LEU A 78 12.27 -7.22 -0.45
CA LEU A 78 12.16 -6.14 0.52
C LEU A 78 12.75 -6.59 1.88
N PRO A 79 13.50 -5.72 2.58
CA PRO A 79 14.16 -6.03 3.85
C PRO A 79 13.23 -6.02 5.07
#